data_AF-A0A2H0VX99-F1
#
_entry.id   AF-A0A2H0VX99-F1
#
_cell.length_a   1.000
_cell.length_b   1.000
_cell.length_c   1.000
_cell.angle_alpha   90.00
_cell.angle_beta   90.00
_cell.angle_gamma   90.00
#
_symmetry.space_group_name_H-M   'P 1'
#
loop_
_entity.id
_entity.type
_entity.pdbx_description
1 polymer ?
#
loop_
_entity_poly.entity_id
_entity_poly.type
_entity_poly.pdbx_seq_one_letter_code
_entity_poly.pdbx_strand_id
1 'polypeptide(L)'
;MNRFFNKISEKTGLDSKYFIKNFFVILIRDILTTLIGLVMGMIFARYVTKDVYGNYQLVLSFIATFGFLTLPGFNKGGIWSDAATDKDGSIDIVIKTQIRWSFLGTLILFCIGLKYYMLNDNPEIALGLLVAGFTFPLAIGGDIWQQFLESKKEYELVAKLYLGFTIVSKIAIITAIFAFP
;
A
#
# COMPACT_ATOMS: atom_id res chain seq x y z
N MET A 1 35.22 -11.15 -8.74
CA MET A 1 33.78 -10.93 -8.51
C MET A 1 32.90 -11.48 -9.65
N ASN A 2 33.09 -11.09 -10.92
CA ASN A 2 32.26 -11.59 -12.04
C ASN A 2 32.25 -13.11 -12.26
N ARG A 3 33.36 -13.82 -12.02
CA ARG A 3 33.41 -15.30 -12.17
C ARG A 3 32.48 -16.06 -11.21
N PHE A 4 32.21 -15.51 -10.02
CA PHE A 4 31.33 -16.12 -9.03
C PHE A 4 29.86 -16.00 -9.45
N PHE A 5 29.45 -14.79 -9.86
CA PHE A 5 28.09 -14.55 -10.36
C PHE A 5 27.77 -15.35 -11.62
N ASN A 6 28.72 -15.49 -12.55
CA ASN A 6 28.53 -16.29 -13.76
C ASN A 6 28.35 -17.79 -13.43
N LYS A 7 29.11 -18.31 -12.46
CA LYS A 7 29.00 -19.73 -12.05
C LYS A 7 27.68 -20.03 -11.34
N ILE A 8 27.13 -19.07 -10.59
CA ILE A 8 25.78 -19.19 -10.00
C ILE A 8 24.73 -19.10 -11.10
N SER A 9 24.88 -18.15 -12.04
CA SER A 9 23.94 -17.95 -13.14
C SER A 9 23.82 -19.17 -14.04
N GLU A 10 24.94 -19.84 -14.32
CA GLU A 10 24.97 -21.08 -15.11
C GLU A 10 24.27 -22.25 -14.40
N LYS A 11 24.31 -22.29 -13.06
CA LYS A 11 23.68 -23.36 -12.26
C LYS A 11 22.19 -23.12 -12.01
N THR A 12 21.74 -21.87 -11.97
CA THR A 12 20.36 -21.49 -11.63
C THR A 12 19.53 -21.05 -12.82
N GLY A 13 20.16 -20.75 -13.97
CA GLY A 13 19.51 -20.14 -15.13
C GLY A 13 19.07 -18.69 -14.90
N LEU A 14 19.42 -18.09 -13.76
CA LEU A 14 19.05 -16.72 -13.39
C LEU A 14 20.23 -15.77 -13.57
N ASP A 15 19.99 -14.57 -14.09
CA ASP A 15 20.98 -13.49 -14.01
C ASP A 15 21.17 -13.11 -12.54
N SER A 16 22.21 -13.70 -11.94
CA SER A 16 22.47 -13.61 -10.51
C SER A 16 22.93 -12.21 -10.11
N LYS A 17 23.59 -11.47 -11.01
CA LYS A 17 24.01 -10.11 -10.74
C LYS A 17 22.81 -9.17 -10.72
N TYR A 18 21.92 -9.33 -11.70
CA TYR A 18 20.66 -8.59 -11.75
C TYR A 18 19.78 -8.87 -10.53
N PHE A 19 19.57 -10.15 -10.20
CA PHE A 19 18.75 -10.54 -9.07
C PHE A 19 19.26 -9.95 -7.75
N ILE A 20 20.56 -10.10 -7.47
CA ILE A 20 21.15 -9.62 -6.22
C ILE A 20 21.10 -8.10 -6.13
N LYS A 21 21.39 -7.38 -7.22
CA LYS A 21 21.31 -5.91 -7.24
C LYS A 21 19.91 -5.42 -6.88
N ASN A 22 18.88 -5.92 -7.55
CA ASN A 22 17.50 -5.46 -7.33
C ASN A 22 16.94 -5.91 -5.98
N PHE A 23 17.35 -7.09 -5.50
CA PHE A 23 17.05 -7.53 -4.14
C PHE A 23 17.57 -6.52 -3.11
N PHE A 24 18.83 -6.06 -3.23
CA PHE A 24 19.37 -5.06 -2.32
C PHE A 24 18.65 -3.71 -2.42
N VAL A 25 18.26 -3.29 -3.62
CA VAL A 25 17.48 -2.05 -3.81
C VAL A 25 16.15 -2.10 -3.04
N ILE A 26 15.40 -3.20 -3.17
CA ILE A 26 14.14 -3.42 -2.47
C ILE A 26 14.36 -3.55 -0.96
N LEU A 27 15.39 -4.29 -0.54
CA LEU A 27 15.73 -4.46 0.87
C LEU A 27 16.01 -3.11 1.55
N ILE A 28 16.80 -2.24 0.90
CA ILE A 28 17.12 -0.91 1.43
C ILE A 28 15.85 -0.05 1.54
N ARG A 29 14.97 -0.09 0.52
CA ARG A 29 13.67 0.60 0.55
C ARG A 29 12.83 0.18 1.75
N ASP A 30 12.74 -1.12 2.02
CA ASP A 30 11.90 -1.66 3.09
C ASP A 30 12.48 -1.35 4.48
N ILE A 31 13.81 -1.41 4.65
CA ILE A 31 14.50 -0.96 5.88
C ILE A 31 14.20 0.51 6.15
N LEU A 32 14.37 1.38 5.16
CA LEU A 32 14.12 2.82 5.29
C LEU A 32 12.65 3.10 5.63
N THR A 33 11.71 2.44 4.95
CA THR A 33 10.26 2.56 5.21
C THR A 33 9.93 2.15 6.64
N THR A 34 10.54 1.07 7.13
CA THR A 34 10.34 0.57 8.49
C THR A 34 10.88 1.55 9.53
N LEU A 35 12.07 2.12 9.30
CA LEU A 35 12.64 3.15 10.18
C LEU A 35 11.76 4.40 10.24
N ILE A 36 11.22 4.85 9.10
CA ILE A 36 10.25 5.95 9.05
C ILE A 36 8.99 5.60 9.85
N GLY A 37 8.49 4.36 9.72
CA GLY A 37 7.34 3.87 10.49
C GLY A 37 7.59 3.88 12.00
N LEU A 38 8.80 3.50 12.43
CA LEU A 38 9.21 3.53 13.83
C LEU A 38 9.26 4.96 14.36
N VAL A 39 9.86 5.90 13.61
CA VAL A 39 9.84 7.33 13.94
C VAL A 39 8.41 7.85 14.06
N MET A 40 7.53 7.47 13.14
CA MET A 40 6.12 7.84 13.21
C MET A 40 5.43 7.31 14.48
N GLY A 41 5.70 6.06 14.86
CA GLY A 41 5.20 5.47 16.10
C GLY A 41 5.67 6.26 17.35
N MET A 42 6.92 6.72 17.36
CA MET A 42 7.43 7.58 18.44
C MET A 42 6.73 8.94 18.50
N ILE A 43 6.37 9.52 17.35
CA ILE A 43 5.61 10.77 17.28
C ILE A 43 4.20 10.57 17.84
N PHE A 44 3.48 9.55 17.38
CA PHE A 44 2.15 9.21 17.92
C PHE A 44 2.18 8.98 19.44
N ALA A 45 3.17 8.24 19.94
CA ALA A 45 3.29 7.95 21.36
C ALA A 45 3.54 9.19 22.24
N ARG A 46 4.11 10.27 21.68
CA ARG A 46 4.45 11.50 22.42
C ARG A 46 3.43 12.61 22.24
N TYR A 47 2.84 12.73 21.06
CA TYR A 47 2.04 13.90 20.67
C TYR A 47 0.56 13.60 20.50
N VAL A 48 0.13 12.34 20.51
CA VAL A 48 -1.28 11.96 20.30
C VAL A 48 -1.79 11.21 21.53
N THR A 49 -3.01 11.51 21.94
CA THR A 49 -3.66 10.83 23.07
C THR A 49 -3.94 9.36 22.73
N LYS A 50 -4.03 8.51 23.75
CA LYS A 50 -4.27 7.08 23.58
C LYS A 50 -5.60 6.80 22.86
N ASP A 51 -6.62 7.60 23.15
CA ASP A 51 -7.96 7.42 22.58
C ASP A 51 -7.96 7.73 21.08
N VAL A 52 -7.36 8.85 20.66
CA VAL A 52 -7.25 9.22 19.24
C VAL A 52 -6.42 8.20 18.48
N TYR A 53 -5.28 7.77 19.05
CA TYR A 53 -4.45 6.74 18.42
C TYR A 53 -5.18 5.39 18.31
N GLY A 54 -5.95 5.01 19.34
CA GLY A 54 -6.79 3.81 19.33
C GLY A 54 -7.87 3.86 18.25
N ASN A 55 -8.57 4.98 18.13
CA ASN A 55 -9.58 5.20 17.09
C ASN A 55 -8.97 5.14 15.69
N TYR A 56 -7.81 5.77 15.49
CA TYR A 56 -7.06 5.71 14.23
C TYR A 56 -6.69 4.27 13.86
N GLN A 57 -6.11 3.51 14.80
CA GLN A 57 -5.73 2.11 14.57
C GLN A 57 -6.95 1.23 14.28
N LEU A 58 -8.09 1.49 14.92
CA LEU A 58 -9.32 0.76 14.66
C LEU A 58 -9.84 1.02 13.25
N VAL A 59 -9.84 2.27 12.77
CA VAL A 59 -10.20 2.61 11.38
C VAL A 59 -9.28 1.90 10.40
N LEU A 60 -7.96 1.94 10.61
CA LEU A 60 -7.00 1.21 9.76
C LEU A 60 -7.25 -0.29 9.77
N SER A 61 -7.60 -0.86 10.93
CA SER A 61 -7.91 -2.28 11.07
C SER A 61 -9.15 -2.67 10.25
N PHE A 62 -10.19 -1.84 10.22
CA PHE A 62 -11.35 -2.06 9.35
C PHE A 62 -10.98 -1.98 7.87
N ILE A 63 -10.20 -0.97 7.46
CA ILE A 63 -9.72 -0.85 6.08
C ILE A 63 -8.94 -2.10 5.66
N ALA A 64 -8.01 -2.56 6.51
CA ALA A 64 -7.23 -3.77 6.25
C ALA A 64 -8.11 -5.03 6.19
N THR A 65 -9.06 -5.14 7.13
CA THR A 65 -10.00 -6.28 7.20
C THR A 65 -10.87 -6.36 5.97
N PHE A 66 -11.34 -5.25 5.41
CA PHE A 66 -12.15 -5.26 4.18
C PHE A 66 -11.33 -5.10 2.91
N GLY A 67 -10.03 -4.89 3.04
CA GLY A 67 -9.05 -4.82 1.95
C GLY A 67 -9.06 -6.06 1.05
N PHE A 68 -9.36 -7.26 1.58
CA PHE A 68 -9.41 -8.47 0.75
C PHE A 68 -10.53 -8.45 -0.30
N LEU A 69 -11.62 -7.69 -0.07
CA LEU A 69 -12.75 -7.62 -0.99
C LEU A 69 -12.40 -7.01 -2.34
N THR A 70 -11.25 -6.35 -2.42
CA THR A 70 -10.76 -5.71 -3.64
C THR A 70 -10.04 -6.67 -4.59
N LEU A 71 -9.96 -7.96 -4.21
CA LEU A 71 -9.29 -9.01 -4.97
C LEU A 71 -7.82 -8.71 -5.28
N PRO A 72 -6.97 -8.38 -4.28
CA PRO A 72 -5.58 -8.00 -4.52
C PRO A 72 -4.74 -9.12 -5.19
N GLY A 73 -5.18 -10.39 -5.08
CA GLY A 73 -4.55 -11.53 -5.75
C GLY A 73 -4.77 -11.59 -7.27
N PHE A 74 -5.85 -10.98 -7.79
CA PHE A 74 -6.13 -10.92 -9.24
C PHE A 74 -5.01 -10.19 -10.01
N ASN A 75 -4.35 -9.24 -9.33
CA ASN A 75 -3.28 -8.39 -9.86
C ASN A 75 -2.05 -9.19 -10.29
N LYS A 76 -1.69 -10.20 -9.51
CA LYS A 76 -0.42 -10.93 -9.65
C LYS A 76 -0.44 -11.95 -10.78
N GLY A 77 -1.62 -12.36 -11.25
CA GLY A 77 -1.75 -13.27 -12.39
C GLY A 77 -1.79 -12.52 -13.72
N GLY A 78 -2.74 -11.58 -13.86
CA GLY A 78 -2.97 -10.88 -15.12
C GLY A 78 -1.86 -9.88 -15.47
N ILE A 79 -1.48 -9.00 -14.55
CA ILE A 79 -0.49 -7.94 -14.83
C ILE A 79 0.90 -8.54 -15.08
N TRP A 80 1.29 -9.53 -14.27
CA TRP A 80 2.60 -10.16 -14.40
C TRP A 80 2.74 -10.98 -15.68
N SER A 81 1.71 -11.72 -16.08
CA SER A 81 1.70 -12.49 -17.34
C SER A 81 1.78 -11.56 -18.55
N ASP A 82 0.99 -10.48 -18.55
CA ASP A 82 0.82 -9.66 -19.74
C ASP A 82 1.92 -8.61 -19.88
N ALA A 83 2.38 -7.99 -18.78
CA ALA A 83 3.51 -7.08 -18.82
C ALA A 83 4.84 -7.78 -19.13
N ALA A 84 5.00 -9.05 -18.75
CA ALA A 84 6.17 -9.86 -19.11
C ALA A 84 6.21 -10.24 -20.60
N THR A 85 5.09 -10.12 -21.31
CA THR A 85 4.97 -10.39 -22.75
C THR A 85 4.76 -9.11 -23.58
N ASP A 86 5.02 -7.94 -23.00
CA ASP A 86 4.81 -6.61 -23.60
C ASP A 86 3.37 -6.34 -24.08
N LYS A 87 2.40 -7.03 -23.48
CA LYS A 87 0.97 -6.78 -23.67
C LYS A 87 0.45 -5.98 -22.49
N ASP A 88 0.48 -4.65 -22.58
CA ASP A 88 0.04 -3.80 -21.45
C ASP A 88 -1.50 -3.71 -21.31
N GLY A 89 -2.26 -4.35 -22.22
CA GLY A 89 -3.72 -4.21 -22.34
C GLY A 89 -4.56 -4.71 -21.16
N SER A 90 -3.99 -5.45 -20.22
CA SER A 90 -4.72 -6.01 -19.07
C SER A 90 -4.79 -5.08 -17.85
N ILE A 91 -4.03 -3.99 -17.85
CA ILE A 91 -4.02 -3.02 -16.74
C ILE A 91 -5.40 -2.39 -16.57
N ASP A 92 -6.03 -1.97 -17.67
CA ASP A 92 -7.37 -1.37 -17.64
C ASP A 92 -8.43 -2.33 -17.09
N ILE A 93 -8.31 -3.62 -17.44
CA ILE A 93 -9.23 -4.66 -16.98
C ILE A 93 -9.06 -4.86 -15.47
N VAL A 94 -7.82 -4.89 -14.99
CA VAL A 94 -7.50 -5.07 -13.57
C VAL A 94 -7.95 -3.87 -12.75
N ILE A 95 -7.65 -2.64 -13.20
CA ILE A 95 -8.12 -1.39 -12.55
C ILE A 95 -9.65 -1.39 -12.45
N LYS A 96 -10.36 -1.61 -13.57
CA LYS A 96 -11.84 -1.60 -13.58
C LYS A 96 -12.42 -2.67 -12.67
N THR A 97 -11.83 -3.87 -12.67
CA THR A 97 -12.27 -4.96 -11.81
C THR A 97 -12.07 -4.62 -10.34
N GLN A 98 -10.89 -4.13 -9.95
CA GLN A 98 -10.64 -3.72 -8.57
C GLN A 98 -11.57 -2.60 -8.11
N ILE A 99 -11.74 -1.55 -8.90
CA ILE A 99 -12.62 -0.43 -8.55
C ILE A 99 -14.05 -0.95 -8.36
N ARG A 100 -14.53 -1.83 -9.26
CA ARG A 100 -15.86 -2.44 -9.17
C ARG A 100 -16.03 -3.23 -7.86
N TRP A 101 -15.05 -4.04 -7.49
CA TRP A 101 -15.10 -4.85 -6.27
C TRP A 101 -14.86 -4.02 -5.00
N SER A 102 -14.13 -2.92 -5.11
CA SER A 102 -13.91 -1.96 -4.02
C SER A 102 -15.19 -1.24 -3.59
N PHE A 103 -16.22 -1.16 -4.45
CA PHE A 103 -17.53 -0.66 -4.04
C PHE A 103 -18.19 -1.52 -2.96
N LEU A 104 -17.93 -2.83 -2.91
CA LEU A 104 -18.42 -3.66 -1.82
C LEU A 104 -17.72 -3.31 -0.49
N GLY A 105 -16.40 -3.12 -0.52
CA GLY A 105 -15.66 -2.64 0.65
C GLY A 105 -16.12 -1.26 1.10
N THR A 106 -16.37 -0.36 0.15
CA THR A 106 -16.96 0.97 0.39
C THR A 106 -18.30 0.87 1.11
N LEU A 107 -19.23 0.06 0.58
CA LEU A 107 -20.55 -0.11 1.16
C LEU A 107 -20.46 -0.61 2.62
N ILE A 108 -19.60 -1.59 2.88
CA ILE A 108 -19.42 -2.16 4.22
C ILE A 108 -18.83 -1.12 5.19
N LEU A 109 -17.78 -0.39 4.77
CA LEU A 109 -17.18 0.68 5.58
C LEU A 109 -18.21 1.78 5.89
N PHE A 110 -19.05 2.16 4.92
CA PHE A 110 -20.14 3.11 5.12
C PHE A 110 -21.20 2.59 6.10
N CYS A 111 -21.65 1.34 5.95
CA CYS A 111 -22.63 0.76 6.87
C CYS A 111 -22.12 0.72 8.32
N ILE A 112 -20.85 0.38 8.52
CA ILE A 112 -20.23 0.36 9.85
C ILE A 112 -20.09 1.80 10.37
N GLY A 113 -19.60 2.74 9.55
CA GLY A 113 -19.49 4.15 9.93
C GLY A 113 -20.83 4.78 10.33
N LEU A 114 -21.89 4.52 9.55
CA LEU A 114 -23.26 4.97 9.86
C LEU A 114 -23.78 4.35 11.16
N LYS A 115 -23.51 3.07 11.42
CA LYS A 115 -23.87 2.43 12.69
C LYS A 115 -23.22 3.17 13.88
N TYR A 116 -21.92 3.44 13.81
CA TYR A 116 -21.20 4.20 14.85
C TYR A 116 -21.77 5.62 15.04
N TYR A 117 -22.20 6.27 13.96
CA TYR A 117 -22.83 7.58 14.02
C TYR A 117 -24.22 7.53 14.70
N MET A 118 -25.06 6.56 14.33
CA MET A 118 -26.44 6.46 14.84
C MET A 118 -26.51 6.06 16.32
N LEU A 119 -25.53 5.28 16.79
CA LEU A 119 -25.45 4.87 18.20
C LEU A 119 -24.80 5.95 19.10
N ASN A 120 -24.30 7.05 18.53
CA ASN A 120 -23.50 8.07 19.23
C ASN A 120 -22.31 7.48 20.02
N ASP A 121 -21.79 6.33 19.60
CA ASP A 121 -20.69 5.63 20.31
C ASP A 121 -19.40 6.46 20.24
N ASN A 122 -18.94 6.75 19.01
CA ASN A 122 -17.72 7.48 18.77
C ASN A 122 -17.75 8.18 17.39
N PRO A 123 -17.97 9.51 17.35
CA PRO A 123 -18.10 10.25 16.09
C PRO A 123 -16.78 10.29 15.30
N GLU A 124 -15.62 10.14 15.94
CA GLU A 124 -14.31 10.13 15.27
C GLU A 124 -14.16 8.87 14.41
N ILE A 125 -14.54 7.71 14.96
CA ILE A 125 -14.52 6.43 14.23
C ILE A 125 -15.54 6.49 13.08
N ALA A 126 -16.73 7.02 13.34
CA ALA A 126 -17.76 7.16 12.30
C ALA A 126 -17.27 7.98 11.11
N LEU A 127 -16.73 9.18 11.36
CA LEU A 127 -16.17 10.04 10.32
C LEU A 127 -14.98 9.39 9.61
N GLY A 128 -14.07 8.76 10.37
CA GLY A 128 -12.92 8.05 9.82
C GLY A 128 -13.33 6.94 8.84
N LEU A 129 -14.34 6.15 9.18
CA LEU A 129 -14.86 5.07 8.32
C LEU A 129 -15.60 5.59 7.09
N LEU A 130 -16.34 6.70 7.20
CA LEU A 130 -17.03 7.31 6.07
C LEU A 130 -16.02 7.89 5.05
N VAL A 131 -15.00 8.61 5.53
CA VAL A 131 -13.91 9.13 4.69
C VAL A 131 -13.11 7.99 4.08
N ALA A 132 -12.80 6.95 4.87
CA ALA A 132 -12.12 5.76 4.38
C ALA A 132 -12.94 5.08 3.27
N GLY A 133 -14.24 4.86 3.48
CA GLY A 133 -15.13 4.29 2.47
C GLY A 133 -15.11 5.11 1.18
N PHE A 134 -15.20 6.44 1.27
CA PHE A 134 -15.24 7.30 0.09
C PHE A 134 -13.93 7.25 -0.72
N THR A 135 -12.80 7.18 -0.01
CA THR A 135 -11.47 7.12 -0.62
C THR A 135 -11.03 5.71 -1.01
N PHE A 136 -11.73 4.68 -0.53
CA PHE A 136 -11.35 3.27 -0.69
C PHE A 136 -11.18 2.82 -2.15
N PRO A 137 -12.12 3.07 -3.09
CA PRO A 137 -11.95 2.64 -4.48
C PRO A 137 -10.78 3.31 -5.17
N LEU A 138 -10.53 4.58 -4.85
CA LEU A 138 -9.43 5.36 -5.41
C LEU A 138 -8.07 4.89 -4.87
N ALA A 139 -7.99 4.64 -3.56
CA ALA A 139 -6.77 4.15 -2.92
C ALA A 139 -6.32 2.80 -3.50
N ILE A 140 -7.28 1.93 -3.78
CA ILE A 140 -7.01 0.57 -4.27
C ILE A 140 -6.67 0.58 -5.76
N GLY A 141 -7.49 1.22 -6.60
CA GLY A 141 -7.17 1.35 -8.03
C GLY A 141 -5.85 2.09 -8.28
N GLY A 142 -5.49 3.00 -7.38
CA GLY A 142 -4.24 3.72 -7.38
C GLY A 142 -3.02 2.95 -6.86
N ASP A 143 -3.14 1.70 -6.39
CA ASP A 143 -1.99 0.90 -5.92
C ASP A 143 -1.36 0.04 -7.03
N ILE A 144 -2.03 -0.06 -8.20
CA ILE A 144 -1.65 -0.93 -9.33
C ILE A 144 -0.29 -0.56 -9.97
N TRP A 145 0.11 0.71 -9.89
CA TRP A 145 1.36 1.19 -10.51
C TRP A 145 2.58 0.44 -10.00
N GLN A 146 2.60 0.04 -8.72
CA GLN A 146 3.72 -0.68 -8.15
C GLN A 146 3.87 -2.04 -8.82
N GLN A 147 2.79 -2.83 -8.89
CA GLN A 147 2.87 -4.17 -9.48
C GLN A 147 3.15 -4.11 -10.99
N PHE A 148 2.71 -3.05 -11.68
CA PHE A 148 3.02 -2.82 -13.09
C PHE A 148 4.51 -2.51 -13.33
N LEU A 149 5.13 -1.65 -12.52
CA LEU A 149 6.56 -1.37 -12.68
C LEU A 149 7.43 -2.55 -12.24
N GLU A 150 7.03 -3.27 -11.20
CA GLU A 150 7.71 -4.50 -10.76
C GLU A 150 7.67 -5.59 -11.84
N SER A 151 6.58 -5.71 -12.60
CA SER A 151 6.48 -6.67 -13.71
C SER A 151 7.34 -6.29 -14.91
N LYS A 152 7.51 -4.98 -15.15
CA LYS A 152 8.45 -4.42 -16.13
C LYS A 152 9.91 -4.43 -15.66
N LYS A 153 10.22 -5.03 -14.51
CA LYS A 153 11.58 -5.15 -13.94
C LYS A 153 12.18 -3.80 -13.51
N GLU A 154 11.37 -2.77 -13.33
CA GLU A 154 11.78 -1.40 -12.97
C GLU A 154 11.88 -1.19 -11.44
N TYR A 155 12.60 -2.07 -10.75
CA TYR A 155 12.63 -2.09 -9.28
C TYR A 155 13.28 -0.84 -8.65
N GLU A 156 14.23 -0.21 -9.33
CA GLU A 156 14.84 1.05 -8.86
C GLU A 156 13.85 2.21 -8.88
N LEU A 157 13.01 2.29 -9.92
CA LEU A 157 11.97 3.31 -10.02
C LEU A 157 10.90 3.09 -8.95
N VAL A 158 10.45 1.84 -8.78
CA VAL A 158 9.52 1.45 -7.72
C VAL A 158 10.05 1.88 -6.35
N ALA A 159 11.32 1.59 -6.05
CA ALA A 159 11.91 1.95 -4.78
C ALA A 159 11.91 3.46 -4.51
N LYS A 160 12.26 4.27 -5.51
CA LYS A 160 12.26 5.73 -5.41
C LYS A 160 10.85 6.30 -5.21
N LEU A 161 9.90 5.88 -6.05
CA LEU A 161 8.52 6.36 -5.98
C LEU A 161 7.85 5.97 -4.66
N TYR A 162 8.01 4.72 -4.24
CA TYR A 162 7.42 4.21 -3.00
C TYR A 162 7.96 4.95 -1.77
N LEU A 163 9.28 5.18 -1.70
CA LEU A 163 9.87 6.00 -0.63
C LEU A 163 9.36 7.44 -0.67
N GLY A 164 9.26 8.03 -1.86
CA GLY A 164 8.70 9.37 -2.04
C GLY A 164 7.28 9.49 -1.49
N PHE A 165 6.37 8.60 -1.91
CA PHE A 165 5.00 8.54 -1.41
C PHE A 165 4.93 8.29 0.10
N THR A 166 5.79 7.41 0.62
CA THR A 166 5.88 7.16 2.07
C THR A 166 6.27 8.43 2.82
N ILE A 167 7.30 9.15 2.38
CA ILE A 167 7.74 10.39 3.05
C ILE A 167 6.65 11.45 2.99
N VAL A 168 6.06 11.67 1.82
CA VAL A 168 4.98 12.67 1.64
C VAL A 168 3.78 12.36 2.52
N SER A 169 3.32 11.11 2.55
CA SER A 169 2.18 10.71 3.40
C SER A 169 2.47 10.88 4.89
N LYS A 170 3.69 10.56 5.35
CA LYS A 170 4.06 10.73 6.77
C LYS A 170 4.20 12.19 7.14
N ILE A 171 4.76 13.03 6.27
CA ILE A 171 4.79 14.49 6.47
C ILE A 171 3.37 15.04 6.58
N ALA A 172 2.45 14.62 5.71
CA ALA A 172 1.05 15.05 5.77
C ALA A 172 0.40 14.70 7.12
N ILE A 173 0.63 13.48 7.64
CA ILE A 173 0.11 13.08 8.95
C ILE A 173 0.74 13.90 10.08
N ILE A 174 2.06 14.13 10.05
CA ILE A 174 2.75 14.94 11.06
C ILE A 174 2.17 16.37 11.08
N THR A 175 2.01 16.98 9.91
CA THR A 175 1.39 18.31 9.79
C THR A 175 -0.03 18.31 10.35
N ALA A 176 -0.82 17.26 10.09
CA ALA A 176 -2.17 17.15 10.65
C ALA A 176 -2.17 17.09 12.18
N ILE A 177 -1.25 16.31 12.78
CA ILE A 177 -1.11 16.21 14.25
C ILE A 177 -0.79 17.59 14.87
N PHE A 178 0.08 18.38 14.24
CA PHE A 178 0.45 19.68 14.79
C PHE A 178 -0.53 20.81 14.45
N ALA A 179 -1.27 20.70 13.34
CA ALA A 179 -2.27 21.68 12.94
C ALA A 179 -3.59 21.54 13.73
N PHE A 180 -3.93 20.31 14.14
CA PHE A 180 -5.13 19.99 14.92
C PHE A 180 -4.71 19.24 16.21
N PRO A 181 -4.19 19.95 17.21
CA PRO A 181 -3.75 19.37 18.47
C PRO A 181 -4.91 18.81 19.31
#